data_AF-A0A7S1MSQ9-F1
#
_entry.id   AF-A0A7S1MSQ9-F1
#
_cell.length_a   1.000
_cell.length_b   1.000
_cell.length_c   1.000
_cell.angle_alpha   90.00
_cell.angle_beta   90.00
_cell.angle_gamma   90.00
#
_symmetry.space_group_name_H-M   'P 1'
#
loop_
_entity.id
_entity.type
_entity.pdbx_description
1 polymer ?
#
loop_
_entity_poly.entity_id
_entity_poly.type
_entity_poly.pdbx_seq_one_letter_code
_entity_poly.pdbx_strand_id
1 'polypeptide(L)'
;TLLALVMTRSTTRLARLVVLVCLATRAVGNVAPSYDLRDHPACGAAVRIIRDQGHCNSCVAVAVADALSDRACIQRHRAAAGGDFQMPPRLSPTSIAGCCPTCGGCNGTDPNEAFDHVRTIGLASDD
;
A
#
# COMPACT_ATOMS: atom_id res chain seq x y z
N THR A 1 34.21 2.43 -43.20
CA THR A 1 35.51 1.74 -43.14
C THR A 1 36.05 1.86 -41.73
N LEU A 2 35.64 0.93 -40.86
CA LEU A 2 36.42 -0.26 -40.54
C LEU A 2 37.77 0.10 -39.91
N LEU A 3 37.83 0.11 -38.59
CA LEU A 3 38.49 -0.90 -37.75
C LEU A 3 38.38 -0.42 -36.28
N ALA A 4 38.21 -1.21 -35.23
CA ALA A 4 37.72 -2.55 -34.97
C ALA A 4 38.18 -2.86 -33.54
N LEU A 5 37.27 -3.41 -32.74
CA LEU A 5 37.54 -4.42 -31.71
C LEU A 5 38.70 -4.18 -30.72
N VAL A 6 38.40 -3.59 -29.55
CA VAL A 6 38.76 -4.19 -28.24
C VAL A 6 37.75 -3.74 -27.17
N MET A 7 36.52 -4.26 -27.23
CA MET A 7 35.73 -4.48 -26.02
C MET A 7 35.43 -5.97 -26.07
N THR A 8 36.36 -6.71 -25.47
CA THR A 8 36.40 -8.16 -25.44
C THR A 8 35.05 -8.72 -25.02
N ARG A 9 34.54 -9.64 -25.84
CA ARG A 9 33.52 -10.61 -25.43
C ARG A 9 34.02 -11.29 -24.16
N SER A 10 33.52 -10.85 -23.00
CA SER A 10 33.66 -11.58 -21.75
C SER A 10 32.27 -11.76 -21.16
N THR A 11 31.91 -13.02 -21.05
CA THR A 11 30.65 -13.58 -20.61
C THR A 11 30.30 -13.17 -19.19
N THR A 12 29.46 -12.15 -19.00
CA THR A 12 28.64 -12.09 -17.78
C THR A 12 27.28 -11.45 -18.10
N ARG A 13 26.22 -12.27 -18.12
CA ARG A 13 24.83 -11.79 -18.11
C ARG A 13 24.54 -10.88 -16.89
N LEU A 14 25.39 -10.93 -15.86
CA LEU A 14 25.30 -10.09 -14.65
C LEU A 14 25.52 -8.60 -14.91
N ALA A 15 26.40 -8.19 -15.83
CA ALA A 15 26.68 -6.77 -16.03
C ALA A 15 25.48 -6.00 -16.63
N ARG A 16 24.62 -6.69 -17.40
CA ARG A 16 23.36 -6.12 -17.92
C ARG A 16 22.26 -5.99 -16.86
N LEU A 17 22.32 -6.79 -15.79
CA LEU A 17 21.32 -6.81 -14.72
C LEU A 17 21.50 -5.61 -13.76
N VAL A 18 22.75 -5.22 -13.49
CA VAL A 18 23.08 -4.11 -12.58
C VAL A 18 22.67 -2.75 -13.13
N VAL A 19 22.75 -2.56 -14.45
CA VAL A 19 22.38 -1.29 -15.10
C VAL A 19 20.87 -1.03 -15.03
N LEU A 20 20.03 -2.09 -15.06
CA LEU A 20 18.57 -1.96 -15.07
C LEU A 20 18.00 -1.47 -13.71
N VAL A 21 18.68 -1.76 -12.59
CA VAL A 21 18.26 -1.32 -11.25
C VAL A 21 18.51 0.17 -11.03
N CYS A 22 19.58 0.74 -11.59
CA CYS A 22 19.86 2.19 -11.48
C CYS A 22 18.86 3.08 -12.24
N LEU A 23 18.31 2.62 -13.36
CA LEU A 23 17.35 3.39 -14.18
C LEU A 23 15.93 3.46 -13.60
N ALA A 24 15.62 2.70 -12.54
CA ALA A 24 14.32 2.70 -11.87
C ALA A 24 14.27 3.58 -10.61
N THR A 25 15.29 4.40 -10.36
CA THR A 25 15.18 5.47 -9.37
C THR A 25 14.29 6.57 -9.96
N ARG A 26 12.97 6.48 -9.74
CA ARG A 26 12.13 7.69 -9.80
C ARG A 26 12.81 8.69 -8.88
N ALA A 27 13.15 9.87 -9.41
CA ALA A 27 13.66 10.96 -8.59
C ALA A 27 12.72 11.10 -7.39
N VAL A 28 13.23 10.85 -6.19
CA VAL A 28 12.53 11.17 -4.96
C VAL A 28 12.36 12.68 -5.02
N GLY A 29 11.13 13.15 -5.30
CA GLY A 29 10.83 14.57 -5.26
C GLY A 29 11.17 15.14 -3.89
N ASN A 30 11.28 16.46 -3.77
CA ASN A 30 11.56 17.12 -2.49
C ASN A 30 10.56 16.63 -1.41
N VAL A 31 11.05 15.81 -0.48
CA VAL A 31 10.26 15.32 0.66
C VAL A 31 10.29 16.42 1.73
N ALA A 32 9.12 16.76 2.25
CA ALA A 32 9.01 17.75 3.32
C ALA A 32 9.74 17.26 4.60
N PRO A 33 10.34 18.17 5.39
CA PRO A 33 11.01 17.81 6.65
C PRO A 33 10.05 17.27 7.71
N SER A 34 8.75 17.52 7.57
CA SER A 34 7.68 16.92 8.38
C SER A 34 6.47 16.63 7.49
N TYR A 35 5.76 15.56 7.81
CA TYR A 35 4.54 15.17 7.12
C TYR A 35 3.63 14.41 8.08
N ASP A 36 2.39 14.85 8.20
CA ASP A 36 1.34 14.16 8.94
C ASP A 36 0.13 13.96 8.04
N LEU A 37 -0.27 12.70 7.86
CA LEU A 37 -1.41 12.36 7.01
C LEU A 37 -2.75 12.87 7.58
N ARG A 38 -2.80 13.12 8.89
CA ARG A 38 -3.97 13.67 9.59
C ARG A 38 -4.25 15.13 9.24
N ASP A 39 -3.29 15.79 8.57
CA ASP A 39 -3.43 17.15 8.06
C ASP A 39 -3.94 17.18 6.61
N HIS A 40 -4.24 16.01 6.01
CA HIS A 40 -4.82 15.95 4.66
C HIS A 40 -6.22 16.61 4.64
N PRO A 41 -6.47 17.58 3.76
CA PRO A 41 -7.66 18.45 3.84
C PRO A 41 -8.99 17.71 3.76
N ALA A 42 -9.05 16.65 2.95
CA ALA A 42 -10.28 15.87 2.76
C ALA A 42 -10.33 14.55 3.55
N CYS A 43 -9.18 14.05 4.04
CA CYS A 43 -9.07 12.68 4.57
C CYS A 43 -8.53 12.64 5.99
N GLY A 44 -8.06 13.76 6.54
CA GLY A 44 -7.49 13.81 7.89
C GLY A 44 -8.47 13.32 8.95
N ALA A 45 -9.77 13.57 8.78
CA ALA A 45 -10.81 13.06 9.67
C ALA A 45 -10.90 11.52 9.69
N ALA A 46 -10.76 10.86 8.53
CA ALA A 46 -10.76 9.40 8.43
C ALA A 46 -9.52 8.78 9.08
N VAL A 47 -8.35 9.38 8.83
CA VAL A 47 -7.03 8.91 9.33
C VAL A 47 -6.90 9.09 10.85
N ARG A 48 -7.65 10.02 11.44
CA ARG A 48 -7.66 10.26 12.90
C ARG A 48 -8.41 9.19 13.70
N ILE A 49 -9.12 8.28 13.04
CA ILE A 49 -9.89 7.25 13.72
C ILE A 49 -8.95 6.19 14.28
N ILE A 50 -9.03 5.98 15.59
CA ILE A 50 -8.29 4.92 16.29
C ILE A 50 -9.26 3.76 16.54
N ARG A 51 -8.92 2.55 16.08
CA ARG A 51 -9.70 1.34 16.33
C ARG A 51 -9.21 0.59 17.56
N ASP A 52 -10.14 -0.11 18.19
CA ASP A 52 -9.86 -1.13 19.20
C ASP A 52 -10.02 -2.51 18.56
N GLN A 53 -9.01 -3.36 18.71
CA GLN A 53 -9.02 -4.75 18.21
C GLN A 53 -9.83 -5.70 19.12
N GLY A 54 -10.23 -5.24 20.30
CA GLY A 54 -10.95 -6.03 21.30
C GLY A 54 -10.10 -7.15 21.89
N HIS A 55 -10.76 -8.17 22.44
CA HIS A 55 -10.11 -9.35 23.04
C HIS A 55 -9.70 -10.40 21.99
N CYS A 56 -9.05 -9.94 20.92
CA CYS A 56 -8.62 -10.75 19.79
C CYS A 56 -7.26 -10.23 19.31
N ASN A 57 -6.30 -11.11 19.01
CA ASN A 57 -5.00 -10.70 18.46
C ASN A 57 -5.10 -10.41 16.94
N SER A 58 -6.02 -9.51 16.56
CA SER A 58 -6.36 -9.15 15.17
C SER A 58 -5.69 -7.85 14.69
N CYS A 59 -4.59 -7.45 15.32
CA CYS A 59 -3.88 -6.20 14.99
C CYS A 59 -3.58 -6.06 13.48
N VAL A 60 -3.26 -7.17 12.79
CA VAL A 60 -3.05 -7.20 11.35
C VAL A 60 -4.31 -6.82 10.57
N ALA A 61 -5.44 -7.43 10.92
CA ALA A 61 -6.72 -7.15 10.29
C ALA A 61 -7.15 -5.69 10.50
N VAL A 62 -7.00 -5.18 11.73
CA VAL A 62 -7.27 -3.78 12.08
C VAL A 62 -6.36 -2.84 11.29
N ALA A 63 -5.04 -3.04 11.34
CA ALA A 63 -4.07 -2.18 10.68
C ALA A 63 -4.24 -2.15 9.15
N VAL A 64 -4.50 -3.29 8.52
CA VAL A 64 -4.71 -3.38 7.07
C VAL A 64 -6.02 -2.71 6.67
N ALA A 65 -7.11 -2.95 7.39
CA ALA A 65 -8.38 -2.28 7.12
C ALA A 65 -8.28 -0.75 7.31
N ASP A 66 -7.55 -0.27 8.33
CA ASP A 66 -7.25 1.16 8.53
C ASP A 66 -6.48 1.75 7.37
N ALA A 67 -5.30 1.18 7.06
CA ALA A 67 -4.48 1.67 5.97
C ALA A 67 -5.20 1.67 4.62
N LEU A 68 -6.05 0.67 4.35
CA LEU A 68 -6.83 0.62 3.11
C LEU A 68 -7.99 1.61 3.10
N SER A 69 -8.63 1.87 4.24
CA SER A 69 -9.66 2.91 4.37
C SER A 69 -9.07 4.30 4.07
N ASP A 70 -7.89 4.59 4.64
CA ASP A 70 -7.17 5.84 4.42
C ASP A 70 -6.77 6.00 2.94
N ARG A 71 -6.21 4.94 2.35
CA ARG A 71 -5.83 4.92 0.93
C ARG A 71 -7.04 5.08 0.02
N ALA A 72 -8.18 4.47 0.35
CA ALA A 72 -9.42 4.65 -0.39
C ALA A 72 -9.82 6.13 -0.39
N CYS A 73 -9.82 6.80 0.76
CA CYS A 73 -10.12 8.23 0.84
C CYS A 73 -9.17 9.06 -0.04
N ILE A 74 -7.86 8.88 0.13
CA ILE A 74 -6.84 9.66 -0.59
C ILE A 74 -6.96 9.45 -2.10
N GLN A 75 -7.16 8.21 -2.55
CA GLN A 75 -7.29 7.90 -3.96
C GLN A 75 -8.58 8.48 -4.56
N ARG A 76 -9.71 8.37 -3.85
CA ARG A 76 -10.99 8.92 -4.31
C ARG A 76 -10.95 10.45 -4.37
N HIS A 77 -10.40 11.10 -3.34
CA HIS A 77 -10.20 12.55 -3.32
C HIS A 77 -9.30 13.01 -4.48
N ARG A 78 -8.19 12.30 -4.74
CA ARG A 78 -7.32 12.59 -5.90
C ARG A 78 -8.04 12.40 -7.25
N ALA A 79 -8.88 11.37 -7.36
CA ALA A 79 -9.65 11.11 -8.57
C ALA A 79 -10.76 12.15 -8.80
N ALA A 80 -11.31 12.71 -7.72
CA ALA A 80 -12.36 13.72 -7.75
C ALA A 80 -11.84 15.14 -8.00
N ALA A 81 -10.65 15.35 -8.59
CA ALA A 81 -10.01 16.65 -8.74
C ALA A 81 -10.91 17.70 -9.45
N GLY A 82 -11.68 18.46 -8.65
CA GLY A 82 -12.64 19.48 -9.09
C GLY A 82 -14.10 19.02 -9.20
N GLY A 83 -14.43 17.78 -8.82
CA GLY A 83 -15.79 17.25 -8.78
C GLY A 83 -16.28 16.92 -7.36
N ASP A 84 -17.45 16.31 -7.26
CA ASP A 84 -18.05 15.94 -5.98
C ASP A 84 -17.24 14.82 -5.31
N PHE A 85 -16.60 15.14 -4.18
CA PHE A 85 -15.94 14.17 -3.33
C PHE A 85 -16.91 13.62 -2.28
N GLN A 86 -17.09 12.30 -2.28
CA GLN A 86 -17.81 11.57 -1.25
C GLN A 86 -16.82 10.75 -0.44
N MET A 87 -16.90 10.86 0.88
CA MET A 87 -16.11 10.06 1.80
C MET A 87 -16.46 8.57 1.59
N PRO A 88 -15.50 7.68 1.30
CA PRO A 88 -15.79 6.27 1.20
C PRO A 88 -16.15 5.69 2.58
N PRO A 89 -16.95 4.61 2.64
CA PRO A 89 -17.18 3.89 3.87
C PRO A 89 -15.87 3.28 4.39
N ARG A 90 -15.84 3.03 5.69
CA ARG A 90 -14.70 2.40 6.36
C ARG A 90 -14.68 0.93 5.99
N LEU A 91 -13.49 0.36 5.82
CA LEU A 91 -13.34 -1.06 5.52
C LEU A 91 -13.34 -1.89 6.80
N SER A 92 -13.94 -3.08 6.73
CA SER A 92 -14.14 -3.94 7.88
C SER A 92 -12.91 -4.78 8.23
N PRO A 93 -12.31 -4.61 9.42
CA PRO A 93 -11.25 -5.50 9.89
C PRO A 93 -11.78 -6.91 10.18
N THR A 94 -13.04 -7.03 10.60
CA THR A 94 -13.69 -8.30 10.90
C THR A 94 -13.80 -9.19 9.67
N SER A 95 -13.99 -8.58 8.49
CA SER A 95 -13.97 -9.32 7.22
C SER A 95 -12.59 -9.93 6.93
N ILE A 96 -11.49 -9.24 7.27
CA ILE A 96 -10.14 -9.83 7.15
C ILE A 96 -9.97 -10.94 8.20
N ALA A 97 -10.31 -10.66 9.47
CA ALA A 97 -10.09 -11.60 10.57
C ALA A 97 -10.94 -12.89 10.46
N GLY A 98 -12.13 -12.80 9.87
CA GLY A 98 -13.08 -13.91 9.76
C GLY A 98 -13.07 -14.63 8.40
N CYS A 99 -12.79 -13.92 7.30
CA CYS A 99 -12.95 -14.48 5.95
C CYS A 99 -11.63 -14.78 5.24
N CYS A 100 -10.51 -14.27 5.73
CA CYS A 100 -9.20 -14.61 5.16
C CYS A 100 -8.60 -15.84 5.87
N PRO A 101 -8.53 -17.00 5.19
CA PRO A 101 -8.09 -18.25 5.81
C PRO A 101 -6.60 -18.25 6.16
N THR A 102 -5.79 -17.44 5.48
CA THR A 102 -4.35 -17.33 5.71
C THR A 102 -3.99 -16.19 6.66
N CYS A 103 -4.85 -15.18 6.82
CA CYS A 103 -4.54 -13.94 7.55
C CYS A 103 -4.54 -14.07 9.08
N GLY A 104 -4.49 -15.29 9.63
CA GLY A 104 -4.23 -15.53 11.05
C GLY A 104 -5.35 -15.12 12.02
N GLY A 105 -6.42 -14.46 11.59
CA GLY A 105 -7.57 -14.11 12.42
C GLY A 105 -7.18 -13.46 13.76
N CYS A 106 -7.57 -14.09 14.87
CA CYS A 106 -7.24 -13.67 16.24
C CYS A 106 -5.90 -14.21 16.76
N ASN A 107 -5.03 -14.77 15.92
CA ASN A 107 -3.72 -15.28 16.32
C ASN A 107 -2.55 -14.41 15.82
N GLY A 108 -2.79 -13.47 14.91
CA GLY A 108 -1.77 -12.62 14.28
C GLY A 108 -0.92 -13.36 13.23
N THR A 109 -0.59 -12.71 12.11
CA THR A 109 0.24 -13.26 11.02
C THR A 109 0.92 -12.15 10.20
N ASP A 110 1.47 -12.48 9.03
CA ASP A 110 2.02 -11.56 8.05
C ASP A 110 0.95 -10.62 7.43
N PRO A 111 1.08 -9.28 7.56
CA PRO A 111 0.22 -8.32 6.87
C PRO A 111 0.18 -8.46 5.34
N ASN A 112 1.21 -9.04 4.71
CA ASN A 112 1.22 -9.25 3.27
C ASN A 112 0.07 -10.18 2.82
N GLU A 113 -0.25 -11.21 3.60
CA GLU A 113 -1.34 -12.13 3.30
C GLU A 113 -2.69 -11.40 3.30
N ALA A 114 -2.89 -10.46 4.22
CA ALA A 114 -4.08 -9.63 4.29
C ALA A 114 -4.17 -8.64 3.11
N PHE A 115 -3.07 -7.98 2.74
CA PHE A 115 -3.08 -7.14 1.54
C PHE A 115 -3.32 -7.95 0.26
N ASP A 116 -2.75 -9.15 0.16
CA ASP A 116 -2.97 -10.05 -0.98
C ASP A 116 -4.42 -10.58 -1.02
N HIS A 117 -5.01 -10.92 0.13
CA HIS A 117 -6.41 -11.28 0.24
C HIS A 117 -7.32 -10.15 -0.23
N VAL A 118 -7.13 -8.93 0.27
CA VAL A 118 -7.94 -7.78 -0.14
C VAL A 118 -7.73 -7.43 -1.61
N ARG A 119 -6.51 -7.58 -2.15
CA ARG A 119 -6.26 -7.41 -3.60
C ARG A 119 -7.03 -8.42 -4.45
N THR A 120 -7.15 -9.66 -3.99
CA THR A 120 -7.72 -10.77 -4.78
C THR A 120 -9.23 -10.90 -4.64
N ILE A 121 -9.76 -10.69 -3.43
CA ILE A 121 -11.18 -10.94 -3.09
C ILE A 121 -11.94 -9.63 -2.86
N GLY A 122 -11.24 -8.55 -2.49
CA GLY A 122 -11.85 -7.31 -2.03
C GLY A 122 -12.10 -7.33 -0.52
N LEU A 123 -12.72 -6.26 -0.03
CA LEU A 123 -13.04 -6.09 1.39
C LEU A 123 -14.38 -5.36 1.53
N ALA A 124 -15.26 -5.87 2.39
CA ALA A 124 -16.52 -5.21 2.71
C ALA A 124 -16.31 -3.95 3.56
N SER A 125 -17.29 -3.06 3.57
CA SER A 125 -17.34 -1.97 4.53
C SER A 125 -17.72 -2.47 5.93
N ASP A 126 -17.45 -1.64 6.94
CA ASP A 126 -17.62 -1.92 8.38
C ASP A 126 -19.03 -1.56 8.89
N ASP A 127 -20.00 -1.46 7.98
CA ASP A 127 -21.36 -0.94 8.19
C ASP A 127 -22.43 -2.05 8.22
#